data_AF-A0A7J0AKI4-F1
#
_entry.id   AF-A0A7J0AKI4-F1
#
_cell.length_a   1.000
_cell.length_b   1.000
_cell.length_c   1.000
_cell.angle_alpha   90.00
_cell.angle_beta   90.00
_cell.angle_gamma   90.00
#
_symmetry.space_group_name_H-M   'P 1'
#
loop_
_entity.id
_entity.type
_entity.pdbx_description
1 polymer ?
#
loop_
_entity_poly.entity_id
_entity_poly.type
_entity_poly.pdbx_seq_one_letter_code
_entity_poly.pdbx_strand_id
1 'polypeptide(L)'
;MYISRIKLHNFKRFKSFDKEFNNGLNILVGDNEVGKSIILEAIHLDLSGMYRGRYLKSDLTHYIFNQEAIHEYFQELKDGKKPRAPYLSIEVWFDDCPSFVGNTNSESDARKAGLTYSVILSDDYTHEFNEYVKNGDVQTIPIEYYTVVWQSFRRDPLMSRKIPLKSFLIDGSISQGSLSGVFIAHILRNILTDSDCVNLSHVHREYQQYIENHPKIKELNERLNADGIFSEYKSVNLTSDYSSSRSWETTLIANINSVPIHYAGKGCQIGVRTKLSLVKSADEHKNAVILIEEPESHLSFSSMNPILS
;
A
#
# COMPACT_ATOMS: atom_id res chain seq x y z
N MET A 1 -18.79 -1.60 12.56
CA MET A 1 -17.50 -0.90 12.46
C MET A 1 -17.36 -0.31 11.07
N TYR A 2 -17.32 1.01 10.97
CA TYR A 2 -16.96 1.75 9.76
C TYR A 2 -15.93 2.85 10.10
N ILE A 3 -15.35 3.49 9.07
CA ILE A 3 -14.52 4.69 9.24
C ILE A 3 -15.43 5.86 9.53
N SER A 4 -15.36 6.45 10.72
CA SER A 4 -16.20 7.58 11.12
C SER A 4 -15.60 8.93 10.77
N ARG A 5 -14.26 9.03 10.70
CA ARG A 5 -13.56 10.29 10.41
C ARG A 5 -12.15 10.04 9.88
N ILE A 6 -11.67 10.95 9.06
CA ILE A 6 -10.25 11.04 8.70
C ILE A 6 -9.69 12.40 9.07
N LYS A 7 -8.47 12.42 9.59
CA LYS A 7 -7.66 13.63 9.71
C LYS A 7 -6.33 13.46 9.01
N LEU A 8 -5.92 14.49 8.27
CA LEU A 8 -4.63 14.55 7.60
C LEU A 8 -3.86 15.77 8.10
N HIS A 9 -2.57 15.59 8.34
CA HIS A 9 -1.64 16.65 8.69
C HIS A 9 -0.41 16.53 7.79
N ASN A 10 -0.07 17.62 7.09
CA ASN A 10 1.06 17.73 6.16
C ASN A 10 1.19 16.58 5.17
N PHE A 11 0.09 16.05 4.64
CA PHE A 11 0.06 14.95 3.70
C PHE A 11 -0.26 15.44 2.28
N LYS A 12 0.73 15.39 1.39
CA LYS A 12 0.64 15.86 -0.01
C LYS A 12 0.02 17.27 -0.07
N ARG A 13 -1.08 17.46 -0.80
CA ARG A 13 -1.75 18.77 -0.92
C ARG A 13 -2.38 19.25 0.39
N PHE A 14 -2.67 18.36 1.34
CA PHE A 14 -3.34 18.73 2.59
C PHE A 14 -2.32 19.11 3.67
N LYS A 15 -2.24 20.41 3.97
CA LYS A 15 -1.58 20.89 5.20
C LYS A 15 -2.35 20.46 6.44
N SER A 16 -3.68 20.64 6.40
CA SER A 16 -4.63 20.09 7.37
C SER A 16 -5.91 19.69 6.62
N PHE A 17 -6.50 18.56 6.99
CA PHE A 17 -7.79 18.11 6.47
C PHE A 17 -8.53 17.32 7.53
N ASP A 18 -9.84 17.50 7.60
CA ASP A 18 -10.69 16.85 8.59
C ASP A 18 -12.06 16.59 7.98
N LYS A 19 -12.48 15.32 7.95
CA LYS A 19 -13.75 14.93 7.34
C LYS A 19 -14.38 13.76 8.08
N GLU A 20 -15.63 13.94 8.47
CA GLU A 20 -16.49 12.88 8.98
C GLU A 20 -17.18 12.12 7.83
N PHE A 21 -17.43 10.84 8.08
CA PHE A 21 -18.10 9.92 7.16
C PHE A 21 -19.33 9.31 7.83
N ASN A 22 -20.32 9.01 7.00
CA ASN A 22 -21.52 8.29 7.42
C ASN A 22 -21.29 6.78 7.36
N ASN A 23 -22.14 6.01 8.05
CA ASN A 23 -22.18 4.57 7.84
C ASN A 23 -22.65 4.24 6.41
N GLY A 24 -22.03 3.27 5.76
CA GLY A 24 -22.36 2.84 4.40
C GLY A 24 -21.71 3.70 3.31
N LEU A 25 -22.48 4.05 2.29
CA LEU A 25 -21.99 4.73 1.09
C LEU A 25 -21.65 6.20 1.39
N ASN A 26 -20.43 6.59 1.05
CA ASN A 26 -19.96 7.97 1.12
C ASN A 26 -19.49 8.40 -0.27
N ILE A 27 -20.06 9.48 -0.80
CA ILE A 27 -19.71 10.04 -2.11
C ILE A 27 -18.93 11.34 -1.90
N LEU A 28 -17.67 11.37 -2.36
CA LEU A 28 -16.83 12.56 -2.31
C LEU A 28 -16.97 13.35 -3.62
N VAL A 29 -17.68 14.47 -3.56
CA VAL A 29 -17.90 15.36 -4.72
C VAL A 29 -17.01 16.59 -4.61
N GLY A 30 -16.42 17.00 -5.73
CA GLY A 30 -15.61 18.20 -5.86
C GLY A 30 -15.00 18.27 -7.25
N ASP A 31 -14.35 19.39 -7.58
CA ASP A 31 -13.69 19.55 -8.88
C ASP A 31 -12.50 18.60 -9.04
N ASN A 32 -11.94 18.54 -10.25
CA ASN A 32 -10.71 17.79 -10.48
C ASN A 32 -9.55 18.42 -9.69
N GLU A 33 -8.58 17.58 -9.32
CA GLU A 33 -7.38 17.97 -8.58
C GLU A 33 -7.59 18.47 -7.14
N VAL A 34 -8.81 18.66 -6.63
CA VAL A 34 -9.04 19.15 -5.25
C VAL A 34 -8.55 18.19 -4.14
N GLY A 35 -8.06 17.00 -4.50
CA GLY A 35 -7.44 16.04 -3.56
C GLY A 35 -8.34 14.86 -3.17
N LYS A 36 -9.45 14.60 -3.88
CA LYS A 36 -10.35 13.46 -3.61
C LYS A 36 -9.60 12.12 -3.60
N SER A 37 -8.75 11.89 -4.61
CA SER A 37 -7.94 10.67 -4.73
C SER A 37 -6.91 10.56 -3.59
N ILE A 38 -6.37 11.69 -3.13
CA ILE A 38 -5.43 11.74 -2.00
C ILE A 38 -6.12 11.27 -0.70
N ILE A 39 -7.41 11.57 -0.52
CA ILE A 39 -8.18 11.08 0.64
C ILE A 39 -8.31 9.56 0.59
N LEU A 40 -8.66 9.00 -0.56
CA LEU A 40 -8.77 7.53 -0.73
C LEU A 40 -7.41 6.85 -0.50
N GLU A 41 -6.34 7.41 -1.04
CA GLU A 41 -4.98 6.92 -0.87
C GLU A 41 -4.53 7.00 0.61
N ALA A 42 -4.88 8.05 1.33
CA ALA A 42 -4.59 8.19 2.75
C ALA A 42 -5.29 7.12 3.60
N ILE A 43 -6.59 6.88 3.35
CA ILE A 43 -7.35 5.81 4.01
C ILE A 43 -6.69 4.45 3.72
N HIS A 44 -6.37 4.19 2.45
CA HIS A 44 -5.75 2.92 2.06
C HIS A 44 -4.40 2.73 2.75
N LEU A 45 -3.56 3.77 2.79
CA LEU A 45 -2.26 3.76 3.44
C LEU A 45 -2.37 3.48 4.94
N ASP A 46 -3.25 4.16 5.68
CA ASP A 46 -3.37 3.95 7.13
C ASP A 46 -3.93 2.56 7.49
N LEU A 47 -4.77 1.96 6.63
CA LEU A 47 -5.33 0.62 6.85
C LEU A 47 -4.43 -0.53 6.38
N SER A 48 -3.55 -0.30 5.40
CA SER A 48 -2.76 -1.37 4.75
C SER A 48 -1.25 -1.21 4.90
N GLY A 49 -0.78 0.01 5.12
CA GLY A 49 0.63 0.41 5.01
C GLY A 49 1.15 0.51 3.58
N MET A 50 0.30 0.23 2.57
CA MET A 50 0.64 0.26 1.16
C MET A 50 0.41 1.65 0.57
N TYR A 51 1.39 2.11 -0.19
CA TYR A 51 1.36 3.31 -0.99
C TYR A 51 1.75 2.91 -2.42
N ARG A 52 0.81 3.06 -3.37
CA ARG A 52 1.02 2.72 -4.80
C ARG A 52 1.61 1.31 -5.03
N GLY A 53 1.14 0.33 -4.25
CA GLY A 53 1.51 -1.08 -4.38
C GLY A 53 2.78 -1.51 -3.64
N ARG A 54 3.45 -0.61 -2.91
CA ARG A 54 4.61 -0.93 -2.05
C ARG A 54 4.37 -0.45 -0.63
N TYR A 55 5.05 -1.04 0.34
CA TYR A 55 5.01 -0.50 1.70
C TYR A 55 5.74 0.83 1.75
N LEU A 56 5.07 1.87 2.27
CA LEU A 56 5.69 3.21 2.35
C LEU A 56 6.96 3.20 3.20
N LYS A 57 7.00 2.37 4.25
CA LYS A 57 8.19 2.20 5.10
C LYS A 57 9.45 1.78 4.33
N SER A 58 9.31 1.06 3.22
CA SER A 58 10.44 0.62 2.39
C SER A 58 10.77 1.57 1.22
N ASP A 59 9.88 2.51 0.90
CA ASP A 59 9.98 3.39 -0.28
C ASP A 59 9.55 4.81 0.11
N LEU A 60 10.11 5.31 1.21
CA LEU A 60 9.75 6.61 1.77
C LEU A 60 10.30 7.72 0.89
N THR A 61 9.45 8.69 0.55
CA THR A 61 9.81 9.83 -0.29
C THR A 61 9.39 11.14 0.36
N HIS A 62 10.23 12.18 0.26
CA HIS A 62 9.90 13.50 0.82
C HIS A 62 8.69 14.14 0.15
N TYR A 63 8.33 13.74 -1.08
CA TYR A 63 7.16 14.28 -1.80
C TYR A 63 5.81 13.88 -1.19
N ILE A 64 5.81 12.98 -0.20
CA ILE A 64 4.60 12.65 0.54
C ILE A 64 4.21 13.74 1.56
N PHE A 65 5.18 14.58 1.94
CA PHE A 65 4.93 15.74 2.78
C PHE A 65 4.29 16.88 1.99
N ASN A 66 3.51 17.68 2.69
CA ASN A 66 3.03 18.95 2.18
C ASN A 66 4.20 19.94 1.98
N GLN A 67 4.33 20.42 0.74
CA GLN A 67 5.47 21.26 0.34
C GLN A 67 5.39 22.67 0.93
N GLU A 68 4.19 23.19 1.15
CA GLU A 68 3.98 24.48 1.82
C GLU A 68 4.47 24.41 3.27
N ALA A 69 4.13 23.34 4.01
CA ALA A 69 4.61 23.13 5.37
C ALA A 69 6.15 22.99 5.47
N ILE A 70 6.78 22.34 4.49
CA ILE A 70 8.25 22.28 4.40
C ILE A 70 8.83 23.68 4.15
N HIS A 71 8.26 24.42 3.20
CA HIS A 71 8.71 25.76 2.86
C HIS A 71 8.61 26.71 4.05
N GLU A 72 7.47 26.70 4.75
CA GLU A 72 7.26 27.46 5.97
C GLU A 72 8.28 27.11 7.04
N TYR A 73 8.56 25.83 7.27
CA TYR A 73 9.58 25.40 8.24
C TYR A 73 10.95 26.00 7.96
N PHE A 74 11.43 25.92 6.72
CA PHE A 74 12.72 26.50 6.34
C PHE A 74 12.71 28.03 6.36
N GLN A 75 11.58 28.67 6.06
CA GLN A 75 11.43 30.11 6.18
C GLN A 75 11.50 30.56 7.64
N GLU A 76 10.82 29.86 8.55
CA GLU A 76 10.88 30.14 9.98
C GLU A 76 12.28 29.96 10.56
N LEU A 77 13.03 28.95 10.09
CA LEU A 77 14.44 28.80 10.44
C LEU A 77 15.30 30.01 9.97
N LYS A 78 15.10 30.47 8.74
CA LYS A 78 15.78 31.67 8.20
C LYS A 78 15.44 32.93 9.00
N ASP A 79 14.21 33.03 9.47
CA ASP A 79 13.74 34.13 10.33
C ASP A 79 14.27 34.04 11.78
N GLY A 80 15.14 33.05 12.09
CA GLY A 80 15.74 32.86 13.41
C GLY A 80 14.80 32.24 14.45
N LYS A 81 13.64 31.71 14.02
CA LYS A 81 12.73 30.96 14.91
C LYS A 81 13.26 29.54 15.14
N LYS A 82 12.64 28.84 16.09
CA LYS A 82 12.93 27.43 16.40
C LYS A 82 11.69 26.56 16.15
N PRO A 83 11.25 26.43 14.89
CA PRO A 83 10.10 25.59 14.56
C PRO A 83 10.40 24.12 14.86
N ARG A 84 9.34 23.34 15.12
CA ARG A 84 9.46 21.88 15.22
C ARG A 84 9.72 21.30 13.83
N ALA A 85 10.55 20.27 13.74
CA ALA A 85 10.75 19.53 12.49
C ALA A 85 9.38 19.11 11.88
N PRO A 86 9.18 19.27 10.56
CA PRO A 86 7.93 18.89 9.92
C PRO A 86 7.64 17.42 10.17
N TYR A 87 6.39 17.08 10.44
CA TYR A 87 5.92 15.70 10.50
C TYR A 87 4.62 15.60 9.69
N LEU A 88 4.30 14.40 9.23
CA LEU A 88 3.00 14.09 8.66
C LEU A 88 2.28 13.06 9.51
N SER A 89 0.96 13.16 9.55
CA SER A 89 0.11 12.13 10.13
C SER A 89 -1.18 11.95 9.33
N ILE A 90 -1.64 10.70 9.31
CA ILE A 90 -2.93 10.27 8.80
C ILE A 90 -3.59 9.56 9.98
N GLU A 91 -4.79 9.99 10.33
CA GLU A 91 -5.59 9.36 11.38
C GLU A 91 -6.91 8.88 10.79
N VAL A 92 -7.13 7.57 10.79
CA VAL A 92 -8.42 6.96 10.48
C VAL A 92 -9.10 6.58 11.79
N TRP A 93 -10.26 7.16 12.02
CA TRP A 93 -11.08 6.96 13.22
C TRP A 93 -12.20 5.96 12.90
N PHE A 94 -12.49 5.08 13.85
CA PHE A 94 -13.56 4.08 13.71
C PHE A 94 -14.77 4.44 14.57
N ASP A 95 -15.95 4.02 14.13
CA ASP A 95 -17.17 4.13 14.95
C ASP A 95 -17.11 3.22 16.20
N ASP A 96 -16.63 1.98 16.00
CA ASP A 96 -16.51 0.98 17.06
C ASP A 96 -15.31 0.06 16.79
N CYS A 97 -14.31 0.13 17.68
CA CYS A 97 -13.16 -0.80 17.70
C CYS A 97 -12.48 -0.75 19.09
N PRO A 98 -13.01 -1.46 20.10
CA PRO A 98 -12.57 -1.31 21.50
C PRO A 98 -11.08 -1.61 21.71
N SER A 99 -10.51 -2.52 20.92
CA SER A 99 -9.09 -2.87 20.98
C SER A 99 -8.16 -1.70 20.63
N PHE A 100 -8.65 -0.69 19.91
CA PHE A 100 -7.88 0.46 19.43
C PHE A 100 -8.26 1.78 20.11
N VAL A 101 -9.02 1.73 21.20
CA VAL A 101 -9.36 2.92 21.99
C VAL A 101 -8.13 3.44 22.73
N GLY A 102 -7.85 4.74 22.60
CA GLY A 102 -6.78 5.39 23.36
C GLY A 102 -6.57 6.84 22.97
N ASN A 103 -5.51 7.46 23.49
CA ASN A 103 -5.32 8.91 23.48
C ASN A 103 -4.21 9.42 22.55
N THR A 104 -3.69 8.61 21.64
CA THR A 104 -2.64 9.07 20.70
C THR A 104 -3.14 9.60 19.37
N ASN A 105 -4.43 9.92 19.32
CA ASN A 105 -4.99 10.75 18.27
C ASN A 105 -4.66 12.24 18.50
N SER A 106 -4.78 13.03 17.44
CA SER A 106 -4.53 14.48 17.44
C SER A 106 -5.38 15.27 18.44
N GLU A 107 -6.53 14.76 18.88
CA GLU A 107 -7.41 15.42 19.85
C GLU A 107 -7.13 15.00 21.29
N SER A 108 -6.22 14.04 21.51
CA SER A 108 -5.97 13.42 22.81
C SER A 108 -7.22 12.81 23.48
N ASP A 109 -8.28 12.50 22.71
CA ASP A 109 -9.51 11.92 23.27
C ASP A 109 -9.31 10.42 23.52
N ALA A 110 -9.21 10.04 24.80
CA ALA A 110 -8.97 8.67 25.23
C ALA A 110 -10.13 7.69 24.98
N ARG A 111 -11.31 8.17 24.55
CA ARG A 111 -12.52 7.35 24.37
C ARG A 111 -12.73 6.92 22.92
N LYS A 112 -11.85 7.35 22.02
CA LYS A 112 -12.01 7.18 20.59
C LYS A 112 -11.10 6.08 20.09
N ALA A 113 -11.58 5.35 19.09
CA ALA A 113 -10.85 4.25 18.47
C ALA A 113 -10.35 4.65 17.08
N GLY A 114 -9.15 4.21 16.73
CA GLY A 114 -8.58 4.52 15.43
C GLY A 114 -7.11 4.16 15.31
N LEU A 115 -6.55 4.54 14.19
CA LEU A 115 -5.16 4.32 13.82
C LEU A 115 -4.48 5.64 13.51
N THR A 116 -3.16 5.63 13.66
CA THR A 116 -2.30 6.73 13.25
C THR A 116 -1.15 6.16 12.43
N TYR A 117 -1.05 6.61 11.18
CA TYR A 117 0.13 6.46 10.34
C TYR A 117 0.89 7.77 10.32
N SER A 118 2.14 7.78 10.74
CA SER A 118 2.95 9.00 10.81
C SER A 118 4.33 8.80 10.23
N VAL A 119 4.88 9.89 9.68
CA VAL A 119 6.30 9.99 9.32
C VAL A 119 6.88 11.13 10.14
N ILE A 120 7.78 10.78 11.05
CA ILE A 120 8.35 11.69 12.05
C ILE A 120 9.88 11.64 12.00
N LEU A 121 10.54 12.72 12.43
CA LEU A 121 11.99 12.71 12.63
C LEU A 121 12.33 11.61 13.65
N SER A 122 13.28 10.73 13.31
CA SER A 122 13.75 9.70 14.23
C SER A 122 14.54 10.33 15.37
N ASP A 123 14.30 9.87 16.59
CA ASP A 123 15.05 10.33 17.76
C ASP A 123 16.57 10.11 17.56
N ASP A 124 16.94 9.00 16.91
CA ASP A 124 18.33 8.62 16.58
C ASP A 124 19.05 9.62 15.67
N TYR A 125 18.32 10.42 14.88
CA TYR A 125 18.89 11.37 13.91
C TYR A 125 18.66 12.83 14.31
N THR A 126 18.25 13.08 15.56
CA THR A 126 17.91 14.44 16.02
C THR A 126 19.12 15.37 15.97
N HIS A 127 20.31 14.88 16.31
CA HIS A 127 21.52 15.70 16.33
C HIS A 127 21.94 16.08 14.90
N GLU A 128 22.04 15.08 14.03
CA GLU A 128 22.40 15.18 12.62
C GLU A 128 21.43 16.08 11.85
N PHE A 129 20.13 15.95 12.12
CA PHE A 129 19.11 16.83 11.55
C PHE A 129 19.31 18.28 11.98
N ASN A 130 19.59 18.53 13.26
CA ASN A 130 19.83 19.88 13.78
C ASN A 130 21.11 20.50 13.20
N GLU A 131 22.15 19.72 12.93
CA GLU A 131 23.34 20.19 12.23
C GLU A 131 23.04 20.49 10.75
N TYR A 132 22.32 19.59 10.09
CA TYR A 132 21.91 19.74 8.70
C TYR A 132 21.16 21.05 8.45
N VAL A 133 20.16 21.39 9.28
CA VAL A 133 19.36 22.62 9.10
C VAL A 133 20.09 23.90 9.49
N LYS A 134 21.18 23.83 10.27
CA LYS A 134 22.00 25.00 10.62
C LYS A 134 22.82 25.51 9.44
N ASN A 135 23.15 24.65 8.48
CA ASN A 135 24.05 24.98 7.37
C ASN A 135 23.43 25.95 6.33
N GLY A 136 22.20 26.43 6.53
CA GLY A 136 21.61 27.62 5.87
C GLY A 136 21.22 27.46 4.40
N ASP A 137 21.90 26.58 3.65
CA ASP A 137 21.73 26.42 2.21
C ASP A 137 20.71 25.35 1.81
N VAL A 138 20.09 24.68 2.78
CA VAL A 138 19.16 23.56 2.55
C VAL A 138 17.70 24.00 2.59
N GLN A 139 16.89 23.47 1.66
CA GLN A 139 15.44 23.73 1.58
C GLN A 139 14.60 22.45 1.48
N THR A 140 15.23 21.30 1.65
CA THR A 140 14.61 19.98 1.58
C THR A 140 14.85 19.23 2.88
N ILE A 141 13.87 18.44 3.32
CA ILE A 141 14.04 17.56 4.47
C ILE A 141 14.88 16.32 4.07
N PRO A 142 15.84 15.89 4.91
CA PRO A 142 16.59 14.65 4.72
C PRO A 142 15.69 13.48 5.12
N ILE A 143 15.01 12.88 4.14
CA ILE A 143 14.00 11.84 4.38
C ILE A 143 14.57 10.60 5.06
N GLU A 144 15.86 10.35 4.90
CA GLU A 144 16.64 9.30 5.56
C GLU A 144 16.67 9.43 7.09
N TYR A 145 16.45 10.64 7.64
CA TYR A 145 16.38 10.86 9.08
C TYR A 145 15.00 10.62 9.66
N TYR A 146 14.02 10.33 8.79
CA TYR A 146 12.64 10.12 9.18
C TYR A 146 12.29 8.64 9.29
N THR A 147 11.35 8.33 10.18
CA THR A 147 10.85 6.98 10.38
C THR A 147 9.33 6.95 10.30
N VAL A 148 8.82 5.81 9.84
CA VAL A 148 7.38 5.51 9.83
C VAL A 148 6.99 4.94 11.20
N VAL A 149 6.02 5.60 11.84
CA VAL A 149 5.35 5.10 13.04
C VAL A 149 3.91 4.76 12.69
N TRP A 150 3.53 3.50 12.88
CA TRP A 150 2.18 3.02 12.62
C TRP A 150 1.63 2.30 13.84
N GLN A 151 0.57 2.86 14.42
CA GLN A 151 0.06 2.44 15.73
C GLN A 151 -1.45 2.67 15.84
N SER A 152 -2.10 1.95 16.76
CA SER A 152 -3.46 2.28 17.17
C SER A 152 -3.47 3.53 18.08
N PHE A 153 -4.65 4.10 18.34
CA PHE A 153 -4.75 5.16 19.36
C PHE A 153 -4.36 4.70 20.78
N ARG A 154 -4.24 3.39 20.99
CA ARG A 154 -3.75 2.76 22.23
C ARG A 154 -2.22 2.70 22.33
N ARG A 155 -1.47 3.12 21.29
CA ARG A 155 0.00 3.00 21.17
C ARG A 155 0.49 1.59 20.82
N ASP A 156 -0.40 0.70 20.41
CA ASP A 156 0.02 -0.63 20.00
C ASP A 156 0.62 -0.57 18.60
N PRO A 157 1.87 -1.01 18.38
CA PRO A 157 2.45 -1.05 17.04
C PRO A 157 1.67 -1.99 16.11
N LEU A 158 1.40 -1.51 14.90
CA LEU A 158 0.56 -2.20 13.95
C LEU A 158 1.36 -2.94 12.87
N MET A 159 0.71 -3.99 12.38
CA MET A 159 1.00 -4.65 11.11
C MET A 159 -0.33 -4.83 10.40
N SER A 160 -0.35 -4.76 9.07
CA SER A 160 -1.58 -4.85 8.27
C SER A 160 -2.52 -6.00 8.66
N ARG A 161 -1.97 -7.17 9.04
CA ARG A 161 -2.76 -8.33 9.49
C ARG A 161 -3.59 -8.09 10.76
N LYS A 162 -3.12 -7.23 11.68
CA LYS A 162 -3.79 -6.92 12.96
C LYS A 162 -4.98 -5.96 12.81
N ILE A 163 -5.10 -5.27 11.67
CA ILE A 163 -6.17 -4.30 11.45
C ILE A 163 -7.44 -5.04 11.04
N PRO A 164 -8.55 -4.89 11.77
CA PRO A 164 -9.79 -5.63 11.54
C PRO A 164 -10.57 -5.13 10.31
N LEU A 165 -10.28 -3.91 9.83
CA LEU A 165 -10.90 -3.30 8.65
C LEU A 165 -9.94 -3.37 7.46
N LYS A 166 -10.25 -4.17 6.44
CA LYS A 166 -9.40 -4.25 5.23
C LYS A 166 -9.82 -3.22 4.19
N SER A 167 -8.86 -2.58 3.53
CA SER A 167 -9.13 -1.60 2.47
C SER A 167 -8.77 -2.14 1.09
N PHE A 168 -9.62 -1.86 0.12
CA PHE A 168 -9.41 -2.16 -1.30
C PHE A 168 -9.50 -0.88 -2.11
N LEU A 169 -8.37 -0.44 -2.66
CA LEU A 169 -8.31 0.75 -3.52
C LEU A 169 -8.44 0.34 -4.99
N ILE A 170 -9.47 0.86 -5.65
CA ILE A 170 -9.79 0.64 -7.06
C ILE A 170 -9.55 1.96 -7.78
N ASP A 171 -8.39 2.06 -8.41
CA ASP A 171 -7.96 3.21 -9.20
C ASP A 171 -7.87 2.79 -10.69
N GLY A 172 -8.58 3.52 -11.54
CA GLY A 172 -8.64 3.30 -13.00
C GLY A 172 -7.40 3.81 -13.77
N SER A 173 -6.54 4.57 -13.10
CA SER A 173 -5.32 5.17 -13.66
C SER A 173 -4.09 4.26 -13.57
N ILE A 174 -4.11 3.21 -12.71
CA ILE A 174 -2.98 2.29 -12.55
C ILE A 174 -2.87 1.36 -13.76
N SER A 175 -2.29 1.87 -14.85
CA SER A 175 -1.77 1.09 -15.96
C SER A 175 -0.39 0.58 -15.58
N GLN A 176 -0.27 -0.63 -15.03
CA GLN A 176 1.06 -1.25 -14.91
C GLN A 176 0.97 -2.75 -15.12
N GLY A 177 1.48 -3.20 -16.27
CA GLY A 177 1.48 -4.59 -16.72
C GLY A 177 2.06 -5.58 -15.69
N SER A 178 3.05 -5.14 -14.88
CA SER A 178 3.67 -5.95 -13.82
C SER A 178 2.92 -5.93 -12.47
N LEU A 179 2.23 -4.83 -12.14
CA LEU A 179 1.41 -4.71 -10.91
C LEU A 179 0.09 -5.48 -11.01
N SER A 180 -0.34 -5.87 -12.20
CA SER A 180 -1.56 -6.68 -12.40
C SER A 180 -1.44 -8.06 -11.73
N GLY A 181 -0.27 -8.71 -11.82
CA GLY A 181 0.01 -9.97 -11.15
C GLY A 181 0.05 -9.82 -9.63
N VAL A 182 0.68 -8.77 -9.10
CA VAL A 182 0.75 -8.50 -7.65
C VAL A 182 -0.61 -8.12 -7.07
N PHE A 183 -1.40 -7.31 -7.77
CA PHE A 183 -2.75 -6.93 -7.36
C PHE A 183 -3.67 -8.15 -7.32
N ILE A 184 -3.58 -9.02 -8.33
CA ILE A 184 -4.37 -10.25 -8.37
C ILE A 184 -3.86 -11.27 -7.39
N ALA A 185 -2.57 -11.44 -7.19
CA ALA A 185 -2.04 -12.30 -6.14
C ALA A 185 -2.46 -11.79 -4.74
N HIS A 186 -2.51 -10.48 -4.53
CA HIS A 186 -3.00 -9.88 -3.30
C HIS A 186 -4.52 -10.10 -3.12
N ILE A 187 -5.30 -9.95 -4.18
CA ILE A 187 -6.74 -10.27 -4.17
C ILE A 187 -6.99 -11.78 -4.04
N LEU A 188 -6.19 -12.62 -4.68
CA LEU A 188 -6.27 -14.07 -4.59
C LEU A 188 -5.89 -14.51 -3.20
N ARG A 189 -4.84 -13.99 -2.57
CA ARG A 189 -4.58 -14.19 -1.13
C ARG A 189 -5.77 -13.81 -0.27
N ASN A 190 -6.48 -12.80 -0.71
CA ASN A 190 -7.68 -12.39 -0.03
C ASN A 190 -8.81 -13.42 -0.32
N ILE A 191 -8.98 -14.01 -1.50
CA ILE A 191 -10.05 -15.01 -1.72
C ILE A 191 -9.69 -16.42 -1.22
N LEU A 192 -8.42 -16.76 -1.24
CA LEU A 192 -7.88 -18.08 -0.93
C LEU A 192 -7.71 -18.25 0.57
N THR A 193 -8.04 -19.43 1.08
CA THR A 193 -7.78 -19.78 2.48
C THR A 193 -6.28 -19.94 2.73
N ASP A 194 -5.87 -19.95 4.01
CA ASP A 194 -4.48 -20.27 4.38
C ASP A 194 -4.06 -21.65 3.83
N SER A 195 -4.98 -22.63 3.84
CA SER A 195 -4.75 -23.96 3.26
C SER A 195 -4.53 -23.90 1.75
N ASP A 196 -5.29 -23.09 1.02
CA ASP A 196 -5.13 -22.93 -0.42
C ASP A 196 -3.77 -22.31 -0.76
N CYS A 197 -3.34 -21.31 0.02
CA CYS A 197 -2.03 -20.70 -0.13
C CYS A 197 -0.89 -21.70 0.09
N VAL A 198 -1.03 -22.59 1.08
CA VAL A 198 -0.07 -23.67 1.33
C VAL A 198 -0.04 -24.63 0.14
N ASN A 199 -1.19 -25.08 -0.34
CA ASN A 199 -1.28 -25.98 -1.49
C ASN A 199 -0.68 -25.38 -2.76
N LEU A 200 -0.95 -24.10 -3.07
CA LEU A 200 -0.33 -23.41 -4.20
C LEU A 200 1.19 -23.29 -4.07
N SER A 201 1.67 -23.09 -2.84
CA SER A 201 3.11 -23.09 -2.57
C SER A 201 3.74 -24.46 -2.84
N HIS A 202 3.02 -25.56 -2.58
CA HIS A 202 3.48 -26.91 -2.93
C HIS A 202 3.49 -27.14 -4.44
N VAL A 203 2.39 -26.82 -5.15
CA VAL A 203 2.30 -26.93 -6.60
C VAL A 203 3.40 -26.13 -7.30
N HIS A 204 3.71 -24.94 -6.80
CA HIS A 204 4.79 -24.14 -7.35
C HIS A 204 6.17 -24.79 -7.18
N ARG A 205 6.44 -25.44 -6.03
CA ARG A 205 7.70 -26.19 -5.83
C ARG A 205 7.79 -27.38 -6.77
N GLU A 206 6.70 -28.10 -7.00
CA GLU A 206 6.65 -29.20 -7.97
C GLU A 206 6.98 -28.69 -9.38
N TYR A 207 6.44 -27.54 -9.76
CA TYR A 207 6.77 -26.89 -11.04
C TYR A 207 8.25 -26.49 -11.14
N GLN A 208 8.84 -25.91 -10.09
CA GLN A 208 10.26 -25.57 -10.05
C GLN A 208 11.15 -26.82 -10.21
N GLN A 209 10.80 -27.91 -9.49
CA GLN A 209 11.47 -29.20 -9.62
C GLN A 209 11.33 -29.81 -11.01
N TYR A 210 10.17 -29.64 -11.65
CA TYR A 210 9.94 -30.08 -13.02
C TYR A 210 10.88 -29.36 -14.01
N ILE A 211 11.00 -28.03 -13.92
CA ILE A 211 11.92 -27.25 -14.78
C ILE A 211 13.35 -27.74 -14.61
N GLU A 212 13.82 -27.87 -13.37
CA GLU A 212 15.19 -28.28 -13.07
C GLU A 212 15.50 -29.69 -13.61
N ASN A 213 14.50 -30.58 -13.55
CA ASN A 213 14.65 -31.94 -14.06
C ASN A 213 14.39 -32.08 -15.56
N HIS A 214 13.94 -31.02 -16.24
CA HIS A 214 13.61 -31.08 -17.65
C HIS A 214 14.87 -31.38 -18.49
N PRO A 215 14.83 -32.35 -19.43
CA PRO A 215 16.02 -32.78 -20.17
C PRO A 215 16.77 -31.64 -20.88
N LYS A 216 16.03 -30.66 -21.43
CA LYS A 216 16.62 -29.49 -22.09
C LYS A 216 17.41 -28.59 -21.14
N ILE A 217 17.02 -28.49 -19.88
CA ILE A 217 17.75 -27.69 -18.88
C ILE A 217 19.04 -28.43 -18.47
N LYS A 218 18.98 -29.76 -18.31
CA LYS A 218 20.18 -30.58 -18.05
C LYS A 218 21.20 -30.48 -19.19
N GLU A 219 20.74 -30.60 -20.43
CA GLU A 219 21.58 -30.44 -21.64
C GLU A 219 22.26 -29.05 -21.68
N LEU A 220 21.53 -27.98 -21.34
CA LEU A 220 22.11 -26.64 -21.27
C LEU A 220 23.15 -26.49 -20.16
N ASN A 221 22.90 -27.07 -18.99
CA ASN A 221 23.84 -27.05 -17.87
C ASN A 221 25.10 -27.86 -18.19
N GLU A 222 24.98 -29.00 -18.86
CA GLU A 222 26.13 -29.76 -19.35
C GLU A 222 26.97 -28.93 -20.33
N ARG A 223 26.32 -28.27 -21.29
CA ARG A 223 26.99 -27.39 -22.25
C ARG A 223 27.67 -26.19 -21.60
N LEU A 224 27.03 -25.54 -20.63
CA LEU A 224 27.60 -24.40 -19.90
C LEU A 224 28.90 -24.75 -19.17
N ASN A 225 29.04 -26.00 -18.72
CA ASN A 225 30.22 -26.47 -17.99
C ASN A 225 31.25 -27.18 -18.89
N ALA A 226 30.95 -27.42 -20.17
CA ALA A 226 31.81 -28.18 -21.08
C ALA A 226 33.05 -27.40 -21.55
N ASP A 227 32.94 -26.09 -21.74
CA ASP A 227 33.98 -25.28 -22.39
C ASP A 227 35.01 -24.68 -21.41
N GLY A 228 34.95 -25.03 -20.12
CA GLY A 228 35.88 -24.51 -19.10
C GLY A 228 35.80 -23.00 -18.86
N ILE A 229 34.81 -22.32 -19.44
CA ILE A 229 34.59 -20.87 -19.36
C ILE A 229 34.52 -20.38 -17.91
N PHE A 230 34.03 -21.24 -17.01
CA PHE A 230 33.88 -20.96 -15.59
C PHE A 230 34.81 -21.82 -14.72
N SER A 231 36.01 -22.16 -15.20
CA SER A 231 36.94 -23.10 -14.55
C SER A 231 37.37 -22.72 -13.12
N GLU A 232 37.30 -21.44 -12.78
CA GLU A 232 37.53 -20.91 -11.42
C GLU A 232 36.38 -21.24 -10.44
N TYR A 233 35.25 -21.72 -10.94
CA TYR A 233 34.09 -22.16 -10.18
C TYR A 233 33.86 -23.67 -10.34
N LYS A 234 33.30 -24.32 -9.32
CA LYS A 234 33.07 -25.78 -9.33
C LYS A 234 32.05 -26.22 -10.41
N SER A 235 31.01 -25.42 -10.62
CA SER A 235 30.01 -25.57 -11.69
C SER A 235 29.07 -24.38 -11.71
N VAL A 236 28.61 -23.96 -12.89
CA VAL A 236 27.57 -22.93 -13.06
C VAL A 236 26.35 -23.57 -13.69
N ASN A 237 25.20 -23.49 -13.02
CA ASN A 237 23.95 -24.13 -13.46
C ASN A 237 22.79 -23.12 -13.51
N LEU A 238 21.95 -23.25 -14.52
CA LEU A 238 20.63 -22.64 -14.58
C LEU A 238 19.67 -23.48 -13.74
N THR A 239 19.07 -22.87 -12.73
CA THR A 239 18.06 -23.47 -11.86
C THR A 239 16.84 -22.57 -11.76
N SER A 240 15.74 -23.10 -11.22
CA SER A 240 14.63 -22.24 -10.81
C SER A 240 15.05 -21.36 -9.63
N ASP A 241 14.43 -20.18 -9.49
CA ASP A 241 14.69 -19.27 -8.37
C ASP A 241 13.91 -19.72 -7.11
N TYR A 242 14.64 -20.19 -6.10
CA TYR A 242 14.11 -20.62 -4.80
C TYR A 242 14.22 -19.54 -3.70
N SER A 243 14.66 -18.32 -4.04
CA SER A 243 14.98 -17.28 -3.05
C SER A 243 13.78 -16.75 -2.27
N SER A 244 12.56 -16.88 -2.80
CA SER A 244 11.34 -16.35 -2.19
C SER A 244 10.31 -17.44 -1.90
N SER A 245 9.86 -17.51 -0.64
CA SER A 245 8.75 -18.37 -0.22
C SER A 245 7.39 -17.95 -0.80
N ARG A 246 7.34 -16.85 -1.57
CA ARG A 246 6.15 -16.23 -2.15
C ARG A 246 6.20 -16.12 -3.68
N SER A 247 7.13 -16.81 -4.34
CA SER A 247 7.32 -16.76 -5.80
C SER A 247 6.11 -17.26 -6.62
N TRP A 248 5.22 -18.06 -6.01
CA TRP A 248 4.00 -18.51 -6.70
C TRP A 248 3.06 -17.34 -7.05
N GLU A 249 3.05 -16.28 -6.24
CA GLU A 249 2.22 -15.09 -6.43
C GLU A 249 2.55 -14.37 -7.74
N THR A 250 3.83 -14.32 -8.09
CA THR A 250 4.29 -13.68 -9.33
C THR A 250 4.12 -14.57 -10.56
N THR A 251 3.81 -15.86 -10.37
CA THR A 251 3.66 -16.84 -11.46
C THR A 251 2.21 -16.89 -11.97
N LEU A 252 1.22 -16.52 -11.15
CA LEU A 252 -0.19 -16.59 -11.51
C LEU A 252 -0.70 -15.26 -12.09
N ILE A 253 -1.55 -15.37 -13.10
CA ILE A 253 -2.25 -14.24 -13.71
C ILE A 253 -3.73 -14.62 -13.84
N ALA A 254 -4.66 -13.71 -13.52
CA ALA A 254 -6.06 -13.97 -13.81
C ALA A 254 -6.39 -13.70 -15.27
N ASN A 255 -7.19 -14.58 -15.84
CA ASN A 255 -7.68 -14.50 -17.20
C ASN A 255 -9.21 -14.31 -17.21
N ILE A 256 -9.70 -13.55 -18.17
CA ILE A 256 -11.12 -13.43 -18.52
C ILE A 256 -11.24 -13.95 -19.95
N ASN A 257 -12.04 -15.00 -20.17
CA ASN A 257 -12.17 -15.66 -21.48
C ASN A 257 -10.81 -16.02 -22.10
N SER A 258 -9.90 -16.57 -21.30
CA SER A 258 -8.52 -16.92 -21.70
C SER A 258 -7.61 -15.73 -22.08
N VAL A 259 -8.05 -14.50 -21.88
CA VAL A 259 -7.24 -13.30 -22.07
C VAL A 259 -6.79 -12.80 -20.69
N PRO A 260 -5.48 -12.57 -20.47
CA PRO A 260 -5.02 -11.98 -19.22
C PRO A 260 -5.73 -10.66 -18.95
N ILE A 261 -6.21 -10.48 -17.72
CA ILE A 261 -7.07 -9.34 -17.35
C ILE A 261 -6.44 -7.99 -17.64
N HIS A 262 -5.10 -7.86 -17.59
CA HIS A 262 -4.42 -6.62 -17.93
C HIS A 262 -4.48 -6.28 -19.43
N TYR A 263 -4.81 -7.25 -20.29
CA TYR A 263 -5.15 -7.04 -21.70
C TYR A 263 -6.65 -6.82 -21.94
N ALA A 264 -7.51 -6.99 -20.93
CA ALA A 264 -8.92 -6.67 -21.04
C ALA A 264 -9.16 -5.15 -21.02
N GLY A 265 -10.29 -4.68 -21.56
CA GLY A 265 -10.66 -3.27 -21.49
C GLY A 265 -10.78 -2.77 -20.05
N LYS A 266 -10.41 -1.51 -19.79
CA LYS A 266 -10.34 -0.93 -18.42
C LYS A 266 -11.61 -1.11 -17.60
N GLY A 267 -12.80 -0.99 -18.20
CA GLY A 267 -14.07 -1.22 -17.50
C GLY A 267 -14.24 -2.66 -17.02
N CYS A 268 -13.77 -3.64 -17.79
CA CYS A 268 -13.77 -5.06 -17.40
C CYS A 268 -12.78 -5.32 -16.25
N GLN A 269 -11.60 -4.68 -16.32
CA GLN A 269 -10.63 -4.73 -15.22
C GLN A 269 -11.29 -4.20 -13.94
N ILE A 270 -11.81 -2.97 -13.95
CA ILE A 270 -12.46 -2.34 -12.80
C ILE A 270 -13.60 -3.21 -12.26
N GLY A 271 -14.50 -3.69 -13.13
CA GLY A 271 -15.62 -4.54 -12.71
C GLY A 271 -15.17 -5.82 -12.00
N VAL A 272 -14.11 -6.48 -12.48
CA VAL A 272 -13.56 -7.67 -11.81
C VAL A 272 -12.86 -7.30 -10.51
N ARG A 273 -12.06 -6.22 -10.48
CA ARG A 273 -11.43 -5.75 -9.23
C ARG A 273 -12.49 -5.48 -8.16
N THR A 274 -13.55 -4.77 -8.52
CA THR A 274 -14.67 -4.46 -7.62
C THR A 274 -15.36 -5.73 -7.13
N LYS A 275 -15.74 -6.65 -8.02
CA LYS A 275 -16.40 -7.89 -7.62
C LYS A 275 -15.54 -8.76 -6.71
N LEU A 276 -14.24 -8.89 -7.01
CA LEU A 276 -13.34 -9.68 -6.19
C LEU A 276 -13.14 -9.03 -4.80
N SER A 277 -13.12 -7.70 -4.70
CA SER A 277 -13.12 -6.99 -3.42
C SER A 277 -14.41 -7.19 -2.63
N LEU A 278 -15.56 -7.26 -3.31
CA LEU A 278 -16.87 -7.49 -2.69
C LEU A 278 -17.03 -8.93 -2.17
N VAL A 279 -16.66 -9.95 -2.95
CA VAL A 279 -16.86 -11.37 -2.58
C VAL A 279 -16.26 -11.70 -1.21
N LYS A 280 -15.08 -11.19 -0.87
CA LYS A 280 -14.48 -11.47 0.45
C LYS A 280 -15.14 -10.73 1.62
N SER A 281 -15.76 -9.57 1.37
CA SER A 281 -16.52 -8.88 2.42
C SER A 281 -17.71 -9.71 2.91
N ALA A 282 -18.20 -10.66 2.11
CA ALA A 282 -19.32 -11.52 2.44
C ALA A 282 -18.94 -12.78 3.25
N ASP A 283 -17.79 -13.42 2.96
CA ASP A 283 -17.49 -14.76 3.51
C ASP A 283 -16.57 -14.80 4.75
N GLU A 284 -15.62 -13.86 4.92
CA GLU A 284 -14.64 -13.92 6.03
C GLU A 284 -14.33 -12.58 6.72
N HIS A 285 -14.54 -11.45 6.04
CA HIS A 285 -14.23 -10.12 6.59
C HIS A 285 -15.53 -9.36 6.78
N LYS A 286 -16.15 -9.51 7.95
CA LYS A 286 -17.35 -8.74 8.32
C LYS A 286 -17.19 -7.21 8.17
N ASN A 287 -15.96 -6.69 8.01
CA ASN A 287 -15.72 -5.28 7.76
C ASN A 287 -14.61 -5.08 6.70
N ALA A 288 -15.00 -4.63 5.50
CA ALA A 288 -14.10 -4.16 4.45
C ALA A 288 -14.52 -2.76 3.99
N VAL A 289 -13.55 -1.95 3.54
CA VAL A 289 -13.77 -0.64 2.93
C VAL A 289 -13.32 -0.70 1.48
N ILE A 290 -14.25 -0.38 0.58
CA ILE A 290 -13.97 -0.29 -0.85
C ILE A 290 -13.84 1.19 -1.20
N LEU A 291 -12.70 1.55 -1.75
CA LEU A 291 -12.34 2.91 -2.13
C LEU A 291 -12.26 2.93 -3.65
N ILE A 292 -13.17 3.65 -4.30
CA ILE A 292 -13.26 3.69 -5.76
C ILE A 292 -13.00 5.11 -6.23
N GLU A 293 -12.01 5.26 -7.11
CA GLU A 293 -11.73 6.51 -7.81
C GLU A 293 -12.42 6.51 -9.17
N GLU A 294 -13.12 7.61 -9.47
CA GLU A 294 -13.81 7.86 -10.75
C GLU A 294 -14.54 6.63 -11.32
N PRO A 295 -15.53 6.05 -10.60
CA PRO A 295 -16.28 4.90 -11.10
C PRO A 295 -16.89 5.14 -12.49
N GLU A 296 -17.19 6.39 -12.84
CA GLU A 296 -17.75 6.84 -14.10
C GLU A 296 -16.78 6.79 -15.29
N SER A 297 -15.46 6.89 -15.06
CA SER A 297 -14.48 7.08 -16.14
C SER A 297 -14.37 5.88 -17.09
N HIS A 298 -14.77 4.68 -16.64
CA HIS A 298 -14.61 3.44 -17.40
C HIS A 298 -15.82 2.49 -17.34
N LEU A 299 -16.91 2.88 -16.68
CA LEU A 299 -18.12 2.07 -16.56
C LEU A 299 -19.32 2.75 -17.23
N SER A 300 -20.11 1.98 -17.97
CA SER A 300 -21.43 2.46 -18.40
C SER A 300 -22.36 2.64 -17.20
N PHE A 301 -23.39 3.47 -17.34
CA PHE A 301 -24.42 3.66 -16.31
C PHE A 301 -24.99 2.33 -15.79
N SER A 302 -25.31 1.40 -16.68
CA SER A 302 -25.82 0.07 -16.36
C SER A 302 -24.80 -0.84 -15.66
N SER A 303 -23.50 -0.60 -15.83
CA SER A 303 -22.42 -1.33 -15.15
C SER A 303 -22.04 -0.71 -13.81
N MET A 304 -22.30 0.59 -13.63
CA MET A 304 -22.03 1.34 -12.41
C MET A 304 -23.10 1.09 -11.34
N ASN A 305 -24.37 0.98 -11.74
CA ASN A 305 -25.48 0.83 -10.78
C ASN A 305 -25.32 -0.37 -9.83
N PRO A 306 -24.94 -1.58 -10.28
CA PRO A 306 -24.71 -2.74 -9.40
C PRO A 306 -23.50 -2.61 -8.45
N ILE A 307 -22.65 -1.60 -8.64
CA ILE A 307 -21.50 -1.33 -7.76
C ILE A 307 -21.89 -0.36 -6.63
N LEU A 308 -22.87 0.51 -6.89
CA LEU A 308 -23.34 1.53 -5.96
C LEU A 308 -24.53 1.07 -5.10
N SER A 309 -25.23 0.01 -5.52
CA SER A 309 -26.38 -0.60 -4.85
C SER A 309 -26.00 -1.79 -3.97
#